data_AF-A0A7W1L5R3-F1
#
_entry.id   AF-A0A7W1L5R3-F1
#
_cell.length_a   1.000
_cell.length_b   1.000
_cell.length_c   1.000
_cell.angle_alpha   90.00
_cell.angle_beta   90.00
_cell.angle_gamma   90.00
#
_symmetry.space_group_name_H-M   'P 1'
#
loop_
_entity.id
_entity.type
_entity.pdbx_description
1 polymer ?
#
loop_
_entity_poly.entity_id
_entity_poly.type
_entity_poly.pdbx_seq_one_letter_code
_entity_poly.pdbx_strand_id
1 'polypeptide(L)'
;MAAEEKQQFGNEATFPYSPQEALEFMQRMWNPFGIPMPGFALPGTTVSGGAGAMPFPNPAAMFAALDPAEIDRKIAELRVIENWLTMSVNLMQMSIKTMELQKASLEALRTAHAPGAASGGTPVGSKPK
;
A
#
# COMPACT_ATOMS: atom_id res chain seq x y z
N MET A 1 -4.48 27.81 -45.60
CA MET A 1 -5.38 27.23 -44.59
C MET A 1 -4.51 26.87 -43.40
N ALA A 2 -4.57 27.69 -42.36
CA ALA A 2 -3.84 27.49 -41.12
C ALA A 2 -4.47 26.33 -40.36
N ALA A 3 -3.66 25.39 -39.89
CA ALA A 3 -4.07 24.43 -38.88
C ALA A 3 -2.92 24.36 -37.87
N GLU A 4 -3.27 24.74 -36.66
CA GLU A 4 -2.43 24.89 -35.48
C GLU A 4 -1.65 23.62 -35.14
N GLU A 5 -0.33 23.70 -35.26
CA GLU A 5 0.59 22.79 -34.56
C GLU A 5 0.71 23.25 -33.11
N LYS A 6 -0.32 22.97 -32.29
CA LYS A 6 -0.18 23.02 -30.83
C LYS A 6 0.57 21.77 -30.40
N GLN A 7 1.88 21.92 -30.38
CA GLN A 7 2.81 21.01 -29.72
C GLN A 7 2.30 20.74 -28.30
N GLN A 8 1.83 19.50 -28.12
CA GLN A 8 1.54 18.89 -26.84
C GLN A 8 2.80 18.98 -25.98
N PHE A 9 2.83 19.93 -25.05
CA PHE A 9 3.72 19.89 -23.89
C PHE A 9 3.27 18.75 -22.98
N GLY A 10 3.60 17.52 -23.39
CA GLY A 10 3.59 16.37 -22.51
C GLY A 10 4.82 16.42 -21.63
N ASN A 11 4.68 17.01 -20.43
CA ASN A 11 5.56 16.69 -19.31
C ASN A 11 4.87 17.00 -17.99
N GLU A 12 3.76 16.32 -17.73
CA GLU A 12 3.28 16.17 -16.35
C GLU A 12 4.05 15.00 -15.74
N ALA A 13 4.73 15.25 -14.62
CA ALA A 13 5.46 14.24 -13.88
C ALA A 13 4.51 13.09 -13.49
N THR A 14 4.53 12.00 -14.25
CA THR A 14 3.74 10.79 -13.98
C THR A 14 4.30 10.10 -12.74
N PHE A 15 3.78 10.46 -11.57
CA PHE A 15 3.84 9.60 -10.40
C PHE A 15 2.92 8.39 -10.65
N PRO A 16 3.41 7.14 -10.54
CA PRO A 16 2.67 5.97 -11.04
C PRO A 16 1.46 5.55 -10.19
N TYR A 17 1.10 6.30 -9.14
CA TYR A 17 -0.08 6.01 -8.33
C TYR A 17 -0.72 7.33 -7.89
N SER A 18 -1.92 7.60 -8.38
CA SER A 18 -2.72 8.69 -7.86
C SER A 18 -3.15 8.38 -6.41
N PRO A 19 -3.30 9.40 -5.53
CA PRO A 19 -3.81 9.19 -4.18
C PRO A 19 -5.17 8.48 -4.16
N GLN A 20 -5.97 8.61 -5.22
CA GLN A 20 -7.26 7.93 -5.36
C GLN A 20 -7.10 6.42 -5.60
N GLU A 21 -6.21 6.00 -6.49
CA GLU A 21 -5.94 4.57 -6.76
C GLU A 21 -5.33 3.88 -5.54
N ALA A 22 -4.48 4.59 -4.78
CA ALA A 22 -3.95 4.09 -3.52
C ALA A 22 -5.05 3.88 -2.47
N LEU A 23 -6.02 4.81 -2.39
CA LEU A 23 -7.17 4.68 -1.49
C LEU A 23 -8.15 3.59 -1.93
N GLU A 24 -8.37 3.40 -3.23
CA GLU A 24 -9.18 2.29 -3.76
C GLU A 24 -8.52 0.94 -3.57
N PHE A 25 -7.21 0.85 -3.78
CA PHE A 25 -6.44 -0.36 -3.49
C PHE A 25 -6.53 -0.72 -2.00
N MET A 26 -6.37 0.28 -1.13
CA MET A 26 -6.49 0.10 0.32
C MET A 26 -7.92 -0.29 0.72
N GLN A 27 -8.94 0.35 0.13
CA GLN A 27 -10.34 -0.06 0.33
C GLN A 27 -10.61 -1.47 -0.17
N ARG A 28 -10.07 -1.89 -1.32
CA ARG A 28 -10.25 -3.25 -1.83
C ARG A 28 -9.52 -4.30 -0.99
N MET A 29 -8.39 -3.91 -0.39
CA MET A 29 -7.61 -4.76 0.52
C MET A 29 -8.32 -4.92 1.87
N TRP A 30 -8.90 -3.86 2.42
CA TRP A 30 -9.49 -3.85 3.76
C TRP A 30 -11.02 -4.01 3.78
N ASN A 31 -11.67 -3.90 2.62
CA ASN A 31 -13.10 -4.10 2.43
C ASN A 31 -13.36 -4.94 1.16
N PRO A 32 -12.95 -6.22 1.15
CA PRO A 32 -13.03 -7.08 -0.03
C PRO A 32 -14.47 -7.35 -0.51
N PHE A 33 -15.48 -7.04 0.32
CA PHE A 33 -16.89 -7.21 0.01
C PHE A 33 -17.63 -5.88 -0.24
N GLY A 34 -16.94 -4.72 -0.19
CA GLY A 34 -17.53 -3.41 -0.46
C GLY A 34 -18.60 -2.97 0.56
N ILE A 35 -18.64 -3.55 1.76
CA ILE A 35 -19.64 -3.25 2.78
C ILE A 35 -19.20 -1.99 3.55
N PRO A 36 -20.00 -0.91 3.61
CA PRO A 36 -19.62 0.28 4.36
C PRO A 36 -19.47 -0.04 5.85
N MET A 37 -18.27 0.17 6.40
CA MET A 37 -17.96 -0.11 7.80
C MET A 37 -18.65 0.91 8.72
N PRO A 38 -19.43 0.47 9.73
CA PRO A 38 -20.07 1.37 10.68
C PRO A 38 -19.02 2.14 11.49
N GLY A 39 -19.06 3.47 11.43
CA GLY A 39 -18.11 4.38 12.10
C GLY A 39 -17.28 5.27 11.16
N PHE A 40 -17.25 4.97 9.86
CA PHE A 40 -16.67 5.87 8.85
C PHE A 40 -17.79 6.45 7.99
N ALA A 41 -18.24 7.66 8.32
CA ALA A 41 -19.23 8.38 7.52
C ALA A 41 -18.59 8.87 6.21
N LEU A 42 -19.21 8.54 5.08
CA LEU A 42 -18.95 9.23 3.82
C LEU A 42 -19.30 10.72 3.99
N PRO A 43 -18.50 11.66 3.45
CA PRO A 43 -18.86 13.06 3.47
C PRO A 43 -20.13 13.26 2.64
N GLY A 44 -21.26 13.57 3.30
CA GLY A 44 -22.52 13.90 2.63
C GLY A 44 -23.77 13.17 3.13
N THR A 45 -23.66 12.15 3.98
CA THR A 45 -24.83 11.47 4.55
C THR A 45 -25.02 11.83 6.03
N THR A 46 -26.03 12.66 6.30
CA THR A 46 -26.51 12.94 7.64
C THR A 46 -27.17 11.69 8.23
N VAL A 47 -26.58 11.09 9.26
CA VAL A 47 -27.27 10.10 10.11
C VAL A 47 -28.24 10.86 11.01
N SER A 48 -29.53 10.72 10.72
CA SER A 48 -30.63 11.27 11.51
C SER A 48 -31.04 10.27 12.60
N GLY A 49 -30.87 10.67 13.86
CA GLY A 49 -31.85 10.41 14.93
C GLY A 49 -31.77 9.06 15.67
N GLY A 50 -31.14 9.08 16.83
CA GLY A 50 -31.31 8.09 17.90
C GLY A 50 -30.71 8.63 19.20
N ALA A 51 -31.55 9.03 20.14
CA ALA A 51 -31.15 9.68 21.39
C ALA A 51 -30.26 8.78 22.26
N GLY A 52 -29.20 9.37 22.84
CA GLY A 52 -28.58 8.84 24.06
C GLY A 52 -27.44 7.83 23.89
N ALA A 53 -26.43 8.12 23.07
CA ALA A 53 -25.11 7.51 23.23
C ALA A 53 -24.05 8.53 22.82
N MET A 54 -23.53 9.27 23.80
CA MET A 54 -22.29 10.02 23.57
C MET A 54 -21.22 8.99 23.13
N PRO A 55 -20.44 9.25 22.08
CA PRO A 55 -19.41 8.33 21.56
C PRO A 55 -18.21 8.16 22.50
N PHE A 56 -18.32 8.64 23.74
CA PHE A 56 -17.29 8.55 24.76
C PHE A 56 -17.76 7.61 25.87
N PRO A 57 -16.90 6.67 26.31
CA PRO A 57 -17.24 5.72 27.36
C PRO A 57 -17.73 6.45 28.61
N ASN A 58 -18.85 5.99 29.17
CA ASN A 58 -19.34 6.42 30.47
C ASN A 58 -18.22 6.22 31.52
N PRO A 59 -17.86 7.22 32.35
CA PRO A 59 -16.82 7.08 33.37
C PRO A 59 -17.06 5.91 34.33
N ALA A 60 -18.31 5.52 34.59
CA ALA A 60 -18.61 4.32 35.38
C ALA A 60 -18.15 3.01 34.68
N ALA A 61 -18.17 2.96 33.35
CA ALA A 61 -17.61 1.84 32.58
C ALA A 61 -16.07 1.86 32.57
N MET A 62 -15.43 3.03 32.69
CA MET A 62 -14.00 3.12 32.98
C MET A 62 -13.66 2.51 34.35
N PHE A 63 -14.50 2.69 35.37
CA PHE A 63 -14.29 2.08 36.69
C PHE A 63 -14.52 0.56 36.71
N ALA A 64 -15.43 0.04 35.89
CA ALA A 64 -15.60 -1.41 35.71
C ALA A 64 -14.39 -2.10 35.06
N ALA A 65 -13.57 -1.36 34.30
CA ALA A 65 -12.32 -1.85 33.74
C ALA A 65 -11.19 -2.04 34.79
N LEU A 66 -11.43 -1.79 36.08
CA LEU A 66 -10.46 -2.04 37.16
C LEU A 66 -10.59 -3.44 37.79
N ASP A 67 -11.55 -4.27 37.39
CA ASP A 67 -11.61 -5.67 37.84
C ASP A 67 -10.42 -6.45 37.24
N PRO A 68 -9.52 -7.05 38.06
CA PRO A 68 -8.39 -7.82 37.57
C PRO A 68 -8.77 -8.90 36.54
N ALA A 69 -9.93 -9.54 36.70
CA ALA A 69 -10.36 -10.59 35.77
C ALA A 69 -10.71 -10.04 34.37
N GLU A 70 -11.28 -8.84 34.29
CA GLU A 70 -11.56 -8.17 33.02
C GLU A 70 -10.27 -7.67 32.34
N ILE A 71 -9.29 -7.24 33.13
CA ILE A 71 -7.95 -6.92 32.64
C ILE A 71 -7.28 -8.15 32.01
N ASP A 72 -7.31 -9.31 32.68
CA ASP A 72 -6.74 -10.55 32.14
C ASP A 72 -7.42 -10.99 30.83
N ARG A 73 -8.76 -10.84 30.76
CA ARG A 73 -9.53 -11.08 29.54
C ARG A 73 -9.10 -10.14 28.41
N LYS A 74 -9.03 -8.83 28.68
CA LYS A 74 -8.59 -7.82 27.70
C LYS A 74 -7.17 -8.09 27.21
N ILE A 75 -6.27 -8.51 28.10
CA ILE A 75 -4.91 -8.91 27.72
C ILE A 75 -4.99 -10.09 26.75
N ALA A 76 -5.76 -11.14 27.05
CA ALA A 76 -5.89 -12.30 26.17
C ALA A 76 -6.45 -11.91 24.78
N GLU A 77 -7.49 -11.08 24.74
CA GLU A 77 -8.06 -10.57 23.49
C GLU A 77 -7.02 -9.75 22.68
N LEU A 78 -6.28 -8.86 23.34
CA LEU A 78 -5.21 -8.08 22.70
C LEU A 78 -4.06 -8.94 22.20
N ARG A 79 -3.72 -10.05 22.88
CA ARG A 79 -2.70 -11.01 22.39
C ARG A 79 -3.13 -11.73 21.12
N VAL A 80 -4.41 -12.05 20.99
CA VAL A 80 -4.94 -12.64 19.74
C VAL A 80 -4.83 -11.63 18.60
N ILE A 81 -5.17 -10.36 18.86
CA ILE A 81 -5.04 -9.27 17.88
C ILE A 81 -3.57 -9.06 17.50
N GLU A 82 -2.66 -9.02 18.48
CA GLU A 82 -1.21 -8.91 18.27
C GLU A 82 -0.69 -10.03 17.35
N ASN A 83 -1.08 -11.28 17.60
CA ASN A 83 -0.64 -12.42 16.81
C ASN A 83 -1.15 -12.35 15.36
N TRP A 84 -2.42 -11.96 15.16
CA TRP A 84 -2.96 -11.76 13.81
C TRP A 84 -2.28 -10.60 13.07
N LEU A 85 -2.07 -9.47 13.73
CA LEU A 85 -1.36 -8.33 13.14
C LEU A 85 0.07 -8.70 12.76
N THR A 86 0.76 -9.48 13.59
CA THR A 86 2.09 -10.00 13.28
C THR A 86 2.08 -10.86 12.01
N MET A 87 1.10 -11.75 11.86
CA MET A 87 0.92 -12.54 10.65
C MET A 87 0.64 -11.66 9.42
N SER A 88 -0.19 -10.64 9.56
CA SER A 88 -0.50 -9.67 8.50
C SER A 88 0.75 -8.92 8.03
N VAL A 89 1.57 -8.44 8.96
CA VAL A 89 2.85 -7.79 8.65
C VAL A 89 3.79 -8.74 7.92
N ASN A 90 3.91 -10.00 8.37
CA ASN A 90 4.76 -11.00 7.71
C ASN A 90 4.32 -11.27 6.26
N LEU A 91 3.01 -11.37 6.00
CA LEU A 91 2.48 -11.52 4.63
C LEU A 91 2.83 -10.33 3.74
N MET A 92 2.70 -9.11 4.26
CA MET A 92 3.04 -7.89 3.54
C MET A 92 4.54 -7.82 3.22
N GLN A 93 5.40 -8.14 4.18
CA GLN A 93 6.84 -8.20 3.97
C GLN A 93 7.22 -9.25 2.93
N MET A 94 6.56 -10.40 2.90
CA MET A 94 6.77 -11.41 1.85
C MET A 94 6.34 -10.88 0.47
N SER A 95 5.18 -10.21 0.36
CA SER A 95 4.74 -9.59 -0.89
C SER A 95 5.73 -8.54 -1.40
N ILE A 96 6.26 -7.69 -0.51
CA ILE A 96 7.30 -6.71 -0.85
C ILE A 96 8.55 -7.41 -1.40
N LYS A 97 9.08 -8.40 -0.69
CA LYS A 97 10.28 -9.14 -1.13
C LYS A 97 10.07 -9.81 -2.49
N THR A 98 8.89 -10.36 -2.75
CA THR A 98 8.56 -10.92 -4.08
C THR A 98 8.60 -9.85 -5.15
N MET A 99 8.02 -8.67 -4.92
CA MET A 99 8.06 -7.55 -5.88
C MET A 99 9.48 -7.00 -6.07
N GLU A 100 10.29 -6.92 -5.01
CA GLU A 100 11.70 -6.51 -5.10
C GLU A 100 12.51 -7.50 -5.95
N LEU A 101 12.29 -8.81 -5.78
CA LEU A 101 12.91 -9.83 -6.62
C LEU A 101 12.45 -9.74 -8.08
N GLN A 102 11.15 -9.50 -8.30
CA GLN A 102 10.60 -9.26 -9.65
C GLN A 102 11.26 -8.04 -10.30
N LYS A 103 11.40 -6.94 -9.56
CA LYS A 103 12.08 -5.72 -10.03
C LYS A 103 13.54 -6.00 -10.39
N ALA A 104 14.30 -6.67 -9.52
CA ALA A 104 15.70 -7.00 -9.77
C ALA A 104 15.86 -7.92 -11.00
N SER A 105 14.95 -8.87 -11.18
CA SER A 105 14.94 -9.76 -12.36
C SER A 105 14.67 -8.98 -13.66
N LEU A 106 13.73 -8.03 -13.65
CA LEU A 106 13.45 -7.16 -14.80
C LEU A 106 14.62 -6.22 -15.11
N GLU A 107 15.30 -5.70 -14.09
CA GLU A 107 16.50 -4.86 -14.26
C GLU A 107 17.67 -5.65 -14.86
N ALA A 108 17.87 -6.89 -14.41
CA ALA A 108 18.85 -7.80 -14.98
C ALA A 108 18.54 -8.11 -16.45
N LEU A 109 17.27 -8.39 -16.79
CA LEU A 109 16.84 -8.60 -18.17
C LEU A 109 17.01 -7.36 -19.05
N ARG A 110 16.73 -6.17 -18.52
CA ARG A 110 16.93 -4.90 -19.23
C ARG A 110 18.40 -4.61 -19.50
N THR A 111 19.27 -4.92 -18.54
CA THR A 111 20.73 -4.83 -18.72
C THR A 111 21.22 -5.85 -19.74
N ALA A 112 20.69 -7.08 -19.73
CA ALA A 112 21.03 -8.12 -20.70
C ALA A 112 20.54 -7.82 -22.13
N HIS A 113 19.43 -7.10 -22.27
CA HIS A 113 18.86 -6.70 -23.58
C HIS A 113 19.26 -5.27 -23.99
N ALA A 114 20.15 -4.60 -23.26
CA ALA A 114 20.69 -3.32 -23.69
C ALA A 114 21.61 -3.55 -24.91
N PRO A 115 21.28 -3.02 -26.11
CA PRO A 115 22.17 -3.13 -27.25
C PRO A 115 23.38 -2.22 -26.99
N GLY A 116 24.53 -2.81 -26.63
CA GLY A 116 25.81 -2.09 -26.60
C GLY A 116 26.66 -2.17 -25.33
N ALA A 117 26.47 -3.14 -24.43
CA ALA A 117 27.46 -3.39 -23.37
C ALA A 117 28.69 -4.15 -23.92
N ALA A 118 29.55 -3.40 -24.64
CA ALA A 118 30.92 -3.67 -25.14
C ALA A 118 31.06 -4.81 -26.20
N SER A 119 31.58 -4.63 -27.42
CA SER A 119 32.44 -3.61 -28.06
C SER A 119 33.54 -3.07 -27.15
N GLY A 120 34.56 -3.89 -26.89
CA GLY A 120 35.76 -3.47 -26.15
C GLY A 120 36.75 -4.60 -25.96
N GLY A 121 37.48 -4.99 -27.02
CA GLY A 121 38.58 -5.94 -26.89
C GLY A 121 39.10 -6.59 -28.16
N THR A 122 39.27 -5.85 -29.26
CA THR A 122 40.13 -6.30 -30.36
C THR A 122 41.43 -5.51 -30.32
N PRO A 123 42.56 -6.07 -29.83
CA PRO A 123 43.86 -5.55 -30.22
C PRO A 123 44.12 -6.03 -31.65
N VAL A 124 43.74 -5.21 -32.62
CA VAL A 124 44.18 -5.37 -34.00
C VAL A 124 45.51 -4.64 -34.20
N GLY A 125 46.54 -5.38 -34.63
CA GLY A 125 47.86 -4.91 -35.07
C GLY A 125 49.01 -5.49 -34.24
N SER A 126 50.04 -6.18 -34.76
CA SER A 126 50.61 -6.09 -36.11
C SER A 126 51.48 -7.32 -36.49
N LYS A 127 51.25 -7.78 -37.74
CA LYS A 127 52.11 -8.40 -38.78
C LYS A 127 52.80 -9.78 -38.63
N PRO A 128 52.96 -10.50 -39.76
CA PRO A 128 53.49 -11.86 -39.85
C PRO A 128 55.00 -11.91 -40.12
N LYS A 129 55.65 -13.01 -39.71
CA LYS A 129 56.83 -13.59 -40.35
C LYS A 129 56.82 -15.10 -40.15
#